data_AF-A0A1V6IC21-F1
#
_entry.id   AF-A0A1V6IC21-F1
#
_cell.length_a   1.000
_cell.length_b   1.000
_cell.length_c   1.000
_cell.angle_alpha   90.00
_cell.angle_beta   90.00
_cell.angle_gamma   90.00
#
_symmetry.space_group_name_H-M   'P 1'
#
loop_
_entity.id
_entity.type
_entity.pdbx_description
1 polymer ?
#
loop_
_entity_poly.entity_id
_entity_poly.type
_entity_poly.pdbx_seq_one_letter_code
_entity_poly.pdbx_strand_id
1 'polypeptide(L)'
;MDEYNFFYGLFTGTSLFVQLIVAALLIISLWIVYQKANKPGWAVIIPIYNLLVFLEIVKKPWWWLFLMMIPVVNIVIAILITHQLSLSFGKGAGFTIGLLFLPFIFYPILAFGDAKYQELNNDNKLENI
;
A
#
# COMPACT_ATOMS: atom_id res chain seq x y z
N MET A 1 -38.90 6.01 -19.23
CA MET A 1 -37.89 5.18 -18.51
C MET A 1 -36.57 5.10 -19.27
N ASP A 2 -36.54 5.36 -20.58
CA ASP A 2 -35.35 5.20 -21.44
C ASP A 2 -34.23 6.21 -21.19
N GLU A 3 -34.56 7.49 -20.96
CA GLU A 3 -33.57 8.55 -20.70
C GLU A 3 -32.87 8.38 -19.34
N TYR A 4 -33.63 7.99 -18.31
CA TYR A 4 -33.07 7.64 -16.99
C TYR A 4 -32.08 6.47 -17.12
N ASN A 5 -32.49 5.37 -17.75
CA ASN A 5 -31.60 4.21 -17.92
C ASN A 5 -30.34 4.56 -18.75
N PHE A 6 -30.45 5.47 -19.71
CA PHE A 6 -29.31 5.99 -20.47
C PHE A 6 -28.31 6.75 -19.59
N PHE A 7 -28.77 7.72 -18.79
CA PHE A 7 -27.90 8.47 -17.88
C PHE A 7 -27.29 7.59 -16.77
N TYR A 8 -28.06 6.62 -16.26
CA TYR A 8 -27.55 5.64 -15.29
C TYR A 8 -26.49 4.72 -15.91
N GLY A 9 -26.66 4.29 -17.16
CA GLY A 9 -25.66 3.52 -17.90
C GLY A 9 -24.35 4.30 -18.11
N LEU A 10 -24.44 5.57 -18.48
CA LEU A 10 -23.26 6.43 -18.61
C LEU A 10 -22.55 6.65 -17.27
N PHE A 11 -23.30 6.94 -16.20
CA PHE A 11 -22.73 7.15 -14.87
C PHE A 11 -22.06 5.89 -14.31
N THR A 12 -22.72 4.74 -14.41
CA THR A 12 -22.15 3.47 -13.94
C THR A 12 -20.95 3.05 -14.78
N GLY A 13 -21.03 3.15 -16.11
CA GLY A 13 -19.92 2.83 -17.01
C GLY A 13 -18.69 3.69 -16.76
N THR A 14 -18.85 5.03 -16.75
CA THR A 14 -17.74 5.96 -16.49
C THR A 14 -17.10 5.75 -15.12
N SER A 15 -17.91 5.47 -14.09
CA SER A 15 -17.41 5.20 -12.74
C SER A 15 -16.52 3.94 -12.68
N LEU A 16 -16.87 2.88 -13.43
CA LEU A 16 -16.07 1.66 -13.51
C LEU A 16 -14.70 1.92 -14.16
N PHE A 17 -14.68 2.67 -15.26
CA PHE A 17 -13.43 3.02 -15.95
C PHE A 17 -12.46 3.79 -15.03
N VAL A 18 -12.97 4.79 -14.29
CA VAL A 18 -12.15 5.55 -13.34
C VAL A 18 -11.58 4.65 -12.25
N GLN A 19 -12.40 3.74 -11.70
CA GLN A 19 -11.94 2.79 -10.68
C GLN A 19 -10.84 1.86 -11.20
N LEU A 20 -10.97 1.34 -12.43
CA LEU A 20 -9.96 0.49 -13.05
C LEU A 20 -8.62 1.23 -13.26
N ILE A 21 -8.67 2.49 -13.69
CA ILE A 21 -7.46 3.31 -13.85
C ILE A 21 -6.77 3.54 -12.51
N VAL A 22 -7.53 3.90 -11.47
CA VAL A 22 -6.99 4.11 -10.12
C VAL A 22 -6.41 2.80 -9.56
N ALA A 23 -7.10 1.67 -9.75
CA ALA A 23 -6.60 0.37 -9.33
C ALA A 23 -5.29 0.00 -10.04
N ALA A 24 -5.22 0.19 -11.37
CA ALA A 24 -4.00 -0.04 -12.14
C ALA A 24 -2.84 0.84 -11.66
N LEU A 25 -3.09 2.13 -11.42
CA LEU A 25 -2.09 3.06 -10.89
C LEU A 25 -1.55 2.59 -9.52
N LEU A 26 -2.43 2.16 -8.62
CA LEU A 26 -2.06 1.65 -7.30
C LEU A 26 -1.24 0.35 -7.39
N ILE A 27 -1.65 -0.58 -8.24
CA ILE A 27 -0.93 -1.84 -8.46
C ILE A 27 0.48 -1.56 -8.99
N ILE A 28 0.62 -0.69 -10.00
CA ILE A 28 1.91 -0.30 -10.56
C ILE A 28 2.77 0.41 -9.50
N SER A 29 2.17 1.28 -8.69
CA SER A 29 2.87 1.98 -7.62
C SER A 29 3.43 1.00 -6.58
N LEU A 30 2.60 0.08 -6.09
CA LEU A 30 3.04 -0.96 -5.15
C LEU A 30 4.10 -1.89 -5.77
N TRP A 31 3.95 -2.24 -7.04
CA TRP A 31 4.93 -3.05 -7.76
C TRP A 31 6.32 -2.39 -7.73
N ILE A 32 6.39 -1.08 -7.98
CA ILE A 32 7.65 -0.32 -7.94
C ILE A 32 8.17 -0.20 -6.51
N VAL A 33 7.30 0.04 -5.51
CA VAL A 33 7.70 0.04 -4.09
C VAL A 33 8.36 -1.29 -3.71
N TYR A 34 7.84 -2.42 -4.20
CA TYR A 34 8.40 -3.74 -3.93
C TYR A 34 9.76 -3.91 -4.61
N GLN A 35 9.88 -3.46 -5.85
CA GLN A 35 11.18 -3.45 -6.56
C GLN A 35 12.22 -2.58 -5.84
N LYS A 36 11.82 -1.41 -5.31
CA LYS A 36 12.71 -0.56 -4.50
C LYS A 36 13.21 -1.28 -3.24
N ALA A 37 12.40 -2.16 -2.67
CA ALA A 37 12.78 -3.01 -1.54
C ALA A 37 13.49 -4.33 -1.95
N ASN A 38 13.93 -4.45 -3.20
CA ASN A 38 14.53 -5.67 -3.77
C ASN A 38 13.62 -6.91 -3.69
N LYS A 39 12.31 -6.71 -3.83
CA LYS A 39 11.29 -7.76 -3.83
C LYS A 39 10.59 -7.87 -5.18
N PRO A 40 10.02 -9.06 -5.51
CA PRO A 40 9.29 -9.24 -6.75
C PRO A 40 8.02 -8.38 -6.77
N GLY A 41 7.97 -7.41 -7.69
CA GLY A 41 6.82 -6.51 -7.80
C GLY A 41 5.51 -7.22 -8.14
N TRP A 42 5.55 -8.35 -8.86
CA TRP A 42 4.37 -9.16 -9.18
C TRP A 42 3.70 -9.76 -7.94
N ALA A 43 4.39 -9.80 -6.80
CA ALA A 43 3.82 -10.30 -5.56
C ALA A 43 2.55 -9.55 -5.15
N VAL A 44 2.39 -8.28 -5.55
CA VAL A 44 1.23 -7.45 -5.24
C VAL A 44 -0.09 -8.01 -5.81
N ILE A 45 -0.02 -8.85 -6.85
CA ILE A 45 -1.21 -9.41 -7.53
C ILE A 45 -1.80 -10.58 -6.74
N ILE A 46 -0.96 -11.38 -6.09
CA ILE A 46 -1.41 -12.59 -5.38
C ILE A 46 -1.72 -12.22 -3.92
N PRO A 47 -2.96 -12.30 -3.43
CA PRO A 47 -3.34 -11.74 -2.13
C PRO A 47 -2.50 -12.24 -0.94
N ILE A 48 -2.29 -13.55 -0.83
CA ILE A 48 -1.54 -14.13 0.30
C ILE A 48 -0.03 -13.87 0.16
N TYR A 49 0.52 -14.03 -1.04
CA TYR A 49 1.94 -13.80 -1.27
C TYR A 49 2.30 -12.32 -1.13
N ASN A 50 1.41 -11.42 -1.54
CA ASN A 50 1.50 -9.98 -1.33
C ASN A 50 1.77 -9.66 0.15
N LEU A 51 0.94 -10.20 1.05
CA LEU A 51 1.08 -9.97 2.49
C LEU A 51 2.38 -10.52 3.06
N LEU A 52 2.80 -11.72 2.63
CA LEU A 52 4.06 -12.32 3.08
C LEU A 52 5.27 -11.48 2.65
N VAL A 53 5.31 -11.06 1.38
CA VAL A 53 6.38 -10.20 0.86
C VAL A 53 6.34 -8.84 1.54
N PHE A 54 5.16 -8.26 1.78
CA PHE A 54 5.03 -7.00 2.49
C PHE A 54 5.58 -7.07 3.91
N LEU A 55 5.25 -8.13 4.66
CA LEU A 55 5.81 -8.38 5.99
C LEU A 55 7.33 -8.51 5.93
N GLU A 56 7.87 -9.14 4.89
CA GLU A 56 9.31 -9.27 4.69
C GLU A 56 9.99 -7.91 4.41
N ILE A 57 9.34 -7.04 3.63
CA ILE A 57 9.79 -5.64 3.39
C ILE A 57 9.87 -4.90 4.72
N VAL A 58 8.85 -4.99 5.58
CA VAL A 58 8.85 -4.29 6.88
C VAL A 58 9.56 -5.06 8.00
N LYS A 59 10.27 -6.15 7.67
CA LYS A 59 11.01 -7.01 8.62
C LYS A 59 10.13 -7.48 9.79
N LYS A 60 8.93 -7.93 9.47
CA LYS A 60 7.99 -8.54 10.42
C LYS A 60 7.88 -10.05 10.17
N PRO A 61 7.68 -10.82 11.24
CA PRO A 61 7.66 -12.27 11.11
C PRO A 61 6.35 -12.73 10.44
N TRP A 62 6.44 -13.79 9.63
CA TRP A 62 5.33 -14.29 8.81
C TRP A 62 4.07 -14.66 9.60
N TRP A 63 4.20 -15.00 10.89
CA TRP A 63 3.06 -15.32 11.77
C TRP A 63 2.13 -14.13 12.00
N TRP A 64 2.55 -12.89 11.69
CA TRP A 64 1.66 -11.73 11.67
C TRP A 64 0.51 -11.88 10.68
N LEU A 65 0.63 -12.76 9.68
CA LEU A 65 -0.47 -13.12 8.78
C LEU A 65 -1.69 -13.64 9.54
N PHE A 66 -1.49 -14.44 10.60
CA PHE A 66 -2.60 -14.94 11.43
C PHE A 66 -3.25 -13.83 12.26
N LEU A 67 -2.46 -12.84 12.72
CA LEU A 67 -3.00 -11.68 13.43
C LEU A 67 -3.91 -10.83 12.53
N MET A 68 -3.58 -10.73 11.24
CA MET A 68 -4.38 -10.01 10.24
C MET A 68 -5.74 -10.67 9.96
N MET A 69 -5.94 -11.93 10.36
CA MET A 69 -7.26 -12.60 10.26
C MET A 69 -8.24 -12.17 11.36
N ILE A 70 -7.76 -11.53 12.43
CA ILE A 70 -8.60 -11.04 13.53
C ILE A 70 -9.01 -9.59 13.22
N PRO A 71 -10.31 -9.26 13.02
CA PRO A 71 -10.74 -7.97 12.47
C PRO A 71 -10.20 -6.73 13.19
N VAL A 72 -10.22 -6.72 14.53
CA VAL A 72 -9.75 -5.56 15.32
C VAL A 72 -8.23 -5.44 15.30
N VAL A 73 -7.54 -6.59 15.40
CA VAL A 73 -6.07 -6.64 15.38
C VAL A 73 -5.54 -6.27 14.00
N ASN A 74 -6.25 -6.65 12.92
CA ASN A 74 -5.90 -6.33 11.54
C ASN A 74 -5.71 -4.82 11.34
N ILE A 75 -6.60 -3.99 11.87
CA ILE A 75 -6.51 -2.53 11.73
C ILE A 75 -5.23 -1.99 12.41
N VAL A 76 -4.95 -2.46 13.63
CA VAL A 76 -3.73 -2.05 14.37
C VAL A 76 -2.47 -2.50 13.63
N ILE A 77 -2.46 -3.74 13.15
CA ILE A 77 -1.34 -4.29 12.38
C ILE A 77 -1.15 -3.50 11.09
N ALA A 78 -2.22 -3.18 10.35
CA ALA A 78 -2.19 -2.38 9.13
C ALA A 78 -1.53 -1.01 9.36
N ILE A 79 -1.91 -0.31 10.43
CA ILE A 79 -1.28 0.98 10.78
C ILE A 79 0.21 0.79 11.08
N LEU A 80 0.58 -0.23 11.87
CA LEU A 80 1.97 -0.49 12.25
C LEU A 80 2.85 -0.87 11.07
N ILE A 81 2.36 -1.69 10.13
CA ILE A 81 3.12 -2.09 8.94
C ILE A 81 3.24 -0.92 7.96
N THR A 82 2.19 -0.11 7.77
CA THR A 82 2.26 1.08 6.92
C THR A 82 3.20 2.14 7.51
N HIS A 83 3.21 2.30 8.84
CA HIS A 83 4.15 3.20 9.52
C HIS A 83 5.60 2.75 9.34
N GLN A 84 5.85 1.44 9.44
CA GLN A 84 7.18 0.91 9.18
C GLN A 84 7.59 1.04 7.73
N LEU A 85 6.66 0.82 6.79
CA LEU A 85 6.92 1.09 5.39
C LEU A 85 7.32 2.56 5.20
N SER A 86 6.57 3.53 5.73
CA SER A 86 6.92 4.94 5.58
C SER A 86 8.30 5.26 6.16
N LEU A 87 8.62 4.73 7.34
CA LEU A 87 9.92 4.89 7.97
C LEU A 87 11.05 4.28 7.12
N SER A 88 10.84 3.11 6.53
CA SER A 88 11.80 2.47 5.60
C SER A 88 12.10 3.32 4.37
N PHE A 89 11.25 4.29 4.04
CA PHE A 89 11.49 5.24 2.95
C PHE A 89 11.90 6.63 3.44
N GLY A 90 12.30 6.75 4.71
CA GLY A 90 12.70 8.01 5.34
C GLY A 90 11.55 8.99 5.50
N LYS A 91 10.32 8.49 5.68
CA LYS A 91 9.11 9.31 5.85
C LYS A 91 8.55 9.15 7.26
N GLY A 92 8.11 10.25 7.87
CA GLY A 92 7.53 10.27 9.21
C GLY A 92 6.02 9.97 9.26
N ALA A 93 5.46 10.07 10.47
CA ALA A 93 4.06 9.73 10.78
C ALA A 93 3.01 10.46 9.91
N GLY A 94 3.26 11.72 9.53
CA GLY A 94 2.36 12.46 8.64
C GLY A 94 2.21 11.79 7.26
N PHE A 95 3.29 11.20 6.74
CA PHE A 95 3.24 10.45 5.48
C PHE A 95 2.52 9.11 5.66
N THR A 96 2.64 8.47 6.84
CA THR A 96 1.87 7.28 7.18
C THR A 96 0.37 7.55 7.13
N ILE A 97 -0.08 8.66 7.73
CA ILE A 97 -1.48 9.08 7.70
C ILE A 97 -1.91 9.30 6.23
N GLY A 98 -1.07 9.93 5.42
CA GLY A 98 -1.29 10.07 3.98
C GLY A 98 -1.44 8.72 3.25
N LEU A 99 -0.59 7.74 3.54
CA LEU A 99 -0.69 6.39 2.97
C LEU A 99 -1.98 5.66 3.38
N LEU A 100 -2.48 5.89 4.60
CA LEU A 100 -3.69 5.24 5.11
C LEU A 100 -4.98 5.87 4.55
N PHE A 101 -5.05 7.21 4.53
CA PHE A 101 -6.27 7.93 4.13
C PHE A 101 -6.31 8.33 2.65
N LEU A 102 -5.15 8.53 2.01
CA LEU A 102 -5.02 8.91 0.60
C LEU A 102 -4.01 8.02 -0.15
N PRO A 103 -4.22 6.68 -0.16
CA PRO A 103 -3.27 5.73 -0.75
C PRO A 103 -3.01 6.01 -2.25
N PHE A 104 -4.04 6.44 -2.98
CA PHE A 104 -3.95 6.74 -4.42
C PHE A 104 -3.07 7.95 -4.77
N ILE A 105 -2.64 8.74 -3.79
CA ILE A 105 -1.67 9.83 -3.97
C ILE A 105 -0.31 9.43 -3.38
N PHE A 106 -0.32 8.92 -2.15
CA PHE A 106 0.92 8.69 -1.40
C PHE A 106 1.70 7.46 -1.87
N TYR A 107 1.04 6.38 -2.32
CA TYR A 107 1.76 5.24 -2.91
C TYR A 107 2.47 5.62 -4.23
N PRO A 108 1.84 6.33 -5.19
CA PRO A 108 2.56 6.86 -6.34
C PRO A 108 3.73 7.78 -5.97
N ILE A 109 3.58 8.68 -4.99
CA ILE A 109 4.69 9.52 -4.53
C ILE A 109 5.85 8.68 -3.99
N LEU A 110 5.55 7.62 -3.23
CA LEU A 110 6.56 6.70 -2.71
C LEU A 110 7.23 5.89 -3.83
N ALA A 111 6.44 5.44 -4.80
CA ALA A 111 6.85 4.62 -5.93
C ALA A 111 7.74 5.40 -6.92
N PHE A 112 7.28 6.56 -7.38
CA PHE A 112 7.92 7.31 -8.45
C PHE A 112 8.82 8.45 -7.96
N GLY A 113 8.72 8.83 -6.68
CA GLY A 113 9.61 9.84 -6.09
C GLY A 113 11.01 9.31 -5.78
N ASP A 114 11.90 10.21 -5.37
CA ASP A 114 13.32 9.91 -5.08
C ASP A 114 13.55 9.13 -3.78
N ALA A 115 12.48 8.79 -3.05
CA ALA A 115 12.58 8.02 -1.81
C ALA A 115 13.22 6.65 -2.09
N LYS A 116 14.32 6.38 -1.38
CA LYS A 116 15.04 5.11 -1.43
C LYS A 116 14.63 4.26 -0.24
N TYR A 117 14.41 2.98 -0.50
CA TYR A 117 14.16 2.01 0.55
C TYR A 117 15.44 1.80 1.36
N GLN A 118 15.31 1.87 2.67
CA GLN A 118 16.31 1.54 3.66
C GLN A 118 15.68 0.54 4.62
N GLU A 119 16.38 -0.58 4.81
CA GLU A 119 15.96 -1.57 5.78
C GLU A 119 15.98 -0.96 7.20
N LEU A 120 14.87 -1.09 7.92
CA LEU A 120 14.81 -0.66 9.31
C LEU A 120 15.45 -1.73 10.19
N ASN A 121 16.62 -1.41 10.74
CA ASN A 121 17.22 -2.12 11.87
C ASN A 121 16.91 -1.37 13.18
N ASN A 122 17.31 -1.93 14.32
CA ASN A 122 17.04 -1.32 15.63
C ASN A 122 17.73 0.05 15.80
N ASP A 123 18.82 0.30 15.09
CA ASP A 123 19.64 1.50 15.21
C ASP A 123 18.98 2.69 14.50
N ASN A 124 18.53 2.49 13.25
CA ASN A 124 17.87 3.52 12.44
C ASN A 124 16.44 3.83 12.93
N LYS A 125 15.87 2.97 13.78
CA LYS A 125 14.51 3.14 14.31
C LYS A 125 14.43 4.26 15.35
N LEU A 126 15.51 4.51 16.09
CA LEU A 126 15.55 5.51 17.17
C LEU A 126 15.80 6.94 16.65
N GLU A 127 16.44 7.09 15.49
CA GLU A 127 16.71 8.40 14.88
C GLU A 127 15.50 9.02 14.17
N ASN A 128 14.49 8.21 13.86
CA ASN A 128 13.32 8.60 13.06
C ASN A 128 12.00 8.72 13.87
N ILE A 129 12.07 8.64 15.20
CA ILE A 129 10.94 8.86 16.14
C ILE A 129 11.03 10.28 16.69
#